data_AF-A0A0G4FRI6-F1
#
_entry.id   AF-A0A0G4FRI6-F1
#
_cell.length_a   1.000
_cell.length_b   1.000
_cell.length_c   1.000
_cell.angle_alpha   90.00
_cell.angle_beta   90.00
_cell.angle_gamma   90.00
#
_symmetry.space_group_name_H-M   'P 1'
#
loop_
_entity.id
_entity.type
_entity.pdbx_description
1 polymer ?
#
loop_
_entity_poly.entity_id
_entity_poly.type
_entity_poly.pdbx_seq_one_letter_code
_entity_poly.pdbx_strand_id
1 'polypeptide(L)'
;MHTAIHEGKRRADAQAKERFTDGVSRLPPGCQRAARRAQEAKTHAWLTAMPSCSDQTDLSGDTFRDGLAVRYGYRPPNLPSSCPGCGCTFTLTHALDCAKGGLVIQRYNELRDVIGDVSRMAFGADSVYKEVVLKEGDGQGREEARTDLVIRDVWDRQRDVSFDVCVTDADAPSYAVDEAGVVG
;
A
#
# COMPACT_ATOMS: atom_id res chain seq x y z
N MET A 1 -23.35 33.18 -16.19
CA MET A 1 -22.06 32.59 -16.62
C MET A 1 -21.54 31.56 -15.62
N HIS A 2 -21.40 31.89 -14.32
CA HIS A 2 -20.94 30.95 -13.28
C HIS A 2 -21.80 29.67 -13.17
N THR A 3 -23.13 29.78 -13.21
CA THR A 3 -24.06 28.64 -13.17
C THR A 3 -23.91 27.68 -14.36
N ALA A 4 -23.73 28.22 -15.57
CA ALA A 4 -23.53 27.42 -16.78
C ALA A 4 -22.19 26.66 -16.77
N ILE A 5 -21.13 27.27 -16.21
CA ILE A 5 -19.83 26.60 -16.00
C ILE A 5 -19.98 25.44 -14.99
N HIS A 6 -20.71 25.66 -13.89
CA HIS A 6 -20.96 24.62 -12.88
C HIS A 6 -21.84 23.48 -13.40
N GLU A 7 -22.82 23.77 -14.25
CA GLU A 7 -23.62 22.74 -14.92
C GLU A 7 -22.80 21.96 -15.95
N GLY A 8 -21.94 22.62 -16.71
CA GLY A 8 -21.01 21.97 -17.64
C GLY A 8 -20.07 21.00 -16.95
N LYS A 9 -19.45 21.42 -15.83
CA LYS A 9 -18.59 20.55 -15.01
C LYS A 9 -19.35 19.34 -14.47
N ARG A 10 -20.55 19.55 -13.91
CA ARG A 10 -21.40 18.45 -13.39
C ARG A 10 -21.73 17.41 -14.47
N ARG A 11 -22.02 17.84 -15.70
CA ARG A 11 -22.29 16.92 -16.83
C ARG A 11 -21.05 16.12 -17.22
N ALA A 12 -19.88 16.77 -17.29
CA ALA A 12 -18.62 16.10 -17.61
C ALA A 12 -18.26 15.06 -16.53
N ASP A 13 -18.41 15.40 -15.26
CA ASP A 13 -18.15 14.49 -14.14
C ASP A 13 -19.11 13.29 -14.16
N ALA A 14 -20.38 13.52 -14.45
CA ALA A 14 -21.37 12.45 -14.59
C ALA A 14 -21.01 11.49 -15.74
N GLN A 15 -20.62 12.02 -16.90
CA GLN A 15 -20.19 11.22 -18.04
C GLN A 15 -18.91 10.44 -17.73
N ALA A 16 -17.94 11.04 -17.04
CA ALA A 16 -16.72 10.37 -16.63
C ALA A 16 -17.02 9.21 -15.65
N LYS A 17 -17.93 9.43 -14.71
CA LYS A 17 -18.40 8.40 -13.76
C LYS A 17 -19.12 7.24 -14.47
N GLU A 18 -19.93 7.54 -15.47
CA GLU A 18 -20.62 6.52 -16.27
C GLU A 18 -19.61 5.68 -17.06
N ARG A 19 -18.68 6.32 -17.78
CA ARG A 19 -17.60 5.65 -18.50
C ARG A 19 -16.73 4.78 -17.61
N PHE A 20 -16.40 5.27 -16.41
CA PHE A 20 -15.66 4.49 -15.43
C PHE A 20 -16.45 3.23 -15.02
N THR A 21 -17.73 3.40 -14.72
CA THR A 21 -18.59 2.29 -14.27
C THR A 21 -18.75 1.23 -15.36
N ASP A 22 -18.96 1.64 -16.61
CA ASP A 22 -19.02 0.75 -17.78
C ASP A 22 -17.67 0.08 -18.07
N GLY A 23 -16.56 0.81 -17.92
CA GLY A 23 -15.22 0.22 -18.06
C GLY A 23 -14.96 -0.86 -17.01
N VAL A 24 -15.28 -0.58 -15.75
CA VAL A 24 -15.08 -1.52 -14.64
C VAL A 24 -15.96 -2.77 -14.79
N SER A 25 -17.20 -2.65 -15.25
CA SER A 25 -18.10 -3.82 -15.38
C SER A 25 -17.60 -4.88 -16.39
N ARG A 26 -16.72 -4.49 -17.31
CA ARG A 26 -16.12 -5.37 -18.33
C ARG A 26 -14.86 -6.09 -17.84
N LEU A 27 -14.35 -5.74 -16.65
CA LEU A 27 -13.12 -6.33 -16.10
C LEU A 27 -13.40 -7.65 -15.37
N PRO A 28 -12.39 -8.52 -15.19
CA PRO A 28 -12.51 -9.70 -14.31
C PRO A 28 -12.86 -9.28 -12.86
N PRO A 29 -13.60 -10.09 -12.08
CA PRO A 29 -14.10 -9.71 -10.76
C PRO A 29 -13.04 -9.15 -9.79
N GLY A 30 -11.84 -9.75 -9.74
CA GLY A 30 -10.72 -9.26 -8.91
C GLY A 30 -10.25 -7.87 -9.32
N CYS A 31 -10.15 -7.61 -10.63
CA CYS A 31 -9.80 -6.30 -11.17
C CYS A 31 -10.90 -5.26 -10.93
N GLN A 32 -12.19 -5.67 -10.92
CA GLN A 32 -13.29 -4.76 -10.62
C GLN A 32 -13.17 -4.19 -9.21
N ARG A 33 -12.91 -5.05 -8.22
CA ARG A 33 -12.72 -4.65 -6.82
C ARG A 33 -11.52 -3.71 -6.68
N ALA A 34 -10.37 -4.10 -7.23
CA ALA A 34 -9.16 -3.28 -7.19
C ALA A 34 -9.36 -1.91 -7.84
N ALA A 35 -10.03 -1.85 -8.99
CA ALA A 35 -10.32 -0.59 -9.68
C ALA A 35 -11.25 0.33 -8.87
N ARG A 36 -12.31 -0.22 -8.26
CA ARG A 36 -13.22 0.56 -7.38
C ARG A 36 -12.48 1.08 -6.16
N ARG A 37 -11.72 0.23 -5.48
CA ARG A 37 -10.88 0.61 -4.33
C ARG A 37 -9.88 1.70 -4.69
N ALA A 38 -9.20 1.57 -5.83
CA ALA A 38 -8.25 2.56 -6.32
C ALA A 38 -8.90 3.93 -6.56
N GLN A 39 -10.15 3.95 -7.05
CA GLN A 39 -10.93 5.16 -7.24
C GLN A 39 -11.38 5.78 -5.90
N GLU A 40 -11.87 4.95 -4.97
CA GLU A 40 -12.37 5.37 -3.65
C GLU A 40 -11.26 5.91 -2.74
N ALA A 41 -10.10 5.26 -2.73
CA ALA A 41 -8.95 5.65 -1.92
C ALA A 41 -8.36 7.01 -2.34
N LYS A 42 -8.72 7.52 -3.54
CA LYS A 42 -8.20 8.77 -4.12
C LYS A 42 -6.67 8.86 -4.17
N THR A 43 -5.96 7.73 -4.17
CA THR A 43 -4.49 7.64 -4.22
C THR A 43 -3.94 7.73 -5.65
N HIS A 44 -4.52 8.57 -6.51
CA HIS A 44 -4.16 8.64 -7.94
C HIS A 44 -3.11 9.71 -8.26
N ALA A 45 -2.66 10.49 -7.26
CA ALA A 45 -1.74 11.61 -7.49
C ALA A 45 -0.45 11.19 -8.21
N TRP A 46 0.11 10.02 -7.88
CA TRP A 46 1.32 9.49 -8.50
C TRP A 46 1.15 9.11 -9.98
N LEU A 47 -0.08 8.91 -10.47
CA LEU A 47 -0.35 8.62 -11.88
C LEU A 47 -0.28 9.87 -12.77
N THR A 48 -0.50 11.03 -12.16
CA THR A 48 -0.53 12.33 -12.85
C THR A 48 0.64 13.22 -12.48
N ALA A 49 1.41 12.84 -11.46
CA ALA A 49 2.60 13.57 -11.06
C ALA A 49 3.67 13.48 -12.15
N MET A 50 4.34 14.60 -12.41
CA MET A 50 5.52 14.59 -13.28
C MET A 50 6.68 13.92 -12.53
N PRO A 51 7.31 12.88 -13.09
CA PRO A 51 8.45 12.23 -12.45
C PRO A 51 9.64 13.18 -12.36
N SER A 52 10.34 13.19 -11.23
CA SER A 52 11.50 14.04 -10.98
C SER A 52 12.62 13.25 -10.30
N CYS A 53 13.75 13.10 -11.02
CA CYS A 53 14.95 12.45 -10.48
C CYS A 53 15.60 13.24 -9.33
N SER A 54 15.55 14.57 -9.38
CA SER A 54 16.12 15.40 -8.32
C SER A 54 15.36 15.24 -7.00
N ASP A 55 14.04 15.05 -7.10
CA ASP A 55 13.16 14.88 -5.95
C ASP A 55 12.95 13.40 -5.60
N GLN A 56 13.61 12.48 -6.32
CA GLN A 56 13.51 11.03 -6.14
C GLN A 56 12.06 10.52 -6.22
N THR A 57 11.27 11.11 -7.12
CA THR A 57 9.87 10.73 -7.39
C THR A 57 9.69 10.04 -8.73
N ASP A 58 10.79 9.83 -9.47
CA ASP A 58 10.80 9.06 -10.70
C ASP A 58 10.75 7.56 -10.42
N LEU A 59 10.00 6.84 -11.24
CA LEU A 59 9.93 5.38 -11.23
C LEU A 59 10.55 4.86 -12.51
N SER A 60 11.24 3.72 -12.41
CA SER A 60 11.62 2.98 -13.61
C SER A 60 10.36 2.59 -14.40
N GLY A 61 10.48 2.40 -15.70
CA GLY A 61 9.35 1.99 -16.55
C GLY A 61 8.73 0.67 -16.07
N ASP A 62 9.53 -0.26 -15.55
CA ASP A 62 9.05 -1.52 -14.99
C ASP A 62 8.31 -1.30 -13.67
N THR A 63 8.90 -0.52 -12.74
CA THR A 63 8.24 -0.18 -11.47
C THR A 63 6.90 0.51 -11.67
N PHE A 64 6.80 1.41 -12.64
CA PHE A 64 5.54 2.08 -12.98
C PHE A 64 4.49 1.10 -13.53
N ARG A 65 4.88 0.21 -14.47
CA ARG A 65 3.99 -0.80 -15.04
C ARG A 65 3.54 -1.83 -14.01
N ASP A 66 4.44 -2.28 -13.16
CA ASP A 66 4.14 -3.22 -12.09
C ASP A 66 3.21 -2.58 -11.05
N GLY A 67 3.47 -1.33 -10.66
CA GLY A 67 2.60 -0.56 -9.78
C GLY A 67 1.19 -0.37 -10.36
N LEU A 68 1.07 -0.12 -11.67
CA LEU A 68 -0.22 -0.07 -12.36
C LEU A 68 -0.93 -1.43 -12.36
N ALA A 69 -0.20 -2.51 -12.65
CA ALA A 69 -0.76 -3.86 -12.64
C ALA A 69 -1.30 -4.20 -11.25
N VAL A 70 -0.51 -4.00 -10.20
CA VAL A 70 -0.91 -4.20 -8.80
C VAL A 70 -2.12 -3.34 -8.44
N ARG A 71 -2.10 -2.05 -8.79
CA ARG A 71 -3.20 -1.11 -8.48
C ARG A 71 -4.55 -1.56 -9.03
N TYR A 72 -4.56 -2.18 -10.21
CA TYR A 72 -5.79 -2.62 -10.89
C TYR A 72 -5.99 -4.14 -10.83
N GLY A 73 -5.26 -4.85 -9.97
CA GLY A 73 -5.42 -6.29 -9.75
C GLY A 73 -4.97 -7.17 -10.92
N TYR A 74 -4.14 -6.66 -11.82
CA TYR A 74 -3.53 -7.43 -12.91
C TYR A 74 -2.23 -8.10 -12.46
N ARG A 75 -1.94 -9.26 -13.04
CA ARG A 75 -0.64 -9.92 -12.87
C ARG A 75 0.46 -9.10 -13.56
N PRO A 76 1.52 -8.68 -12.85
CA PRO A 76 2.66 -8.02 -13.47
C PRO A 76 3.29 -8.89 -14.58
N PRO A 77 3.72 -8.29 -15.71
CA PRO A 77 4.17 -9.05 -16.88
C PRO A 77 5.40 -9.92 -16.61
N ASN A 78 6.32 -9.43 -15.76
CA ASN A 78 7.57 -10.11 -15.44
C ASN A 78 7.48 -10.96 -14.16
N LEU A 79 6.27 -11.22 -13.64
CA LEU A 79 6.12 -12.07 -12.47
C LEU A 79 6.48 -13.53 -12.85
N PRO A 80 7.37 -14.21 -12.12
CA PRO A 80 7.70 -15.61 -12.37
C PRO A 80 6.46 -16.53 -12.24
N SER A 81 6.55 -17.77 -12.72
CA SER A 81 5.46 -18.75 -12.58
C SER A 81 5.39 -19.35 -11.17
N SER A 82 6.54 -19.47 -10.50
CA SER A 82 6.67 -20.01 -9.14
C SER A 82 7.36 -19.02 -8.20
N CYS A 83 6.95 -19.04 -6.93
CA CYS A 83 7.52 -18.20 -5.90
C CYS A 83 8.93 -18.71 -5.52
N PRO A 84 9.97 -17.87 -5.55
CA PRO A 84 11.34 -18.29 -5.25
C PRO A 84 11.52 -18.74 -3.80
N GLY A 85 10.67 -18.27 -2.88
CA GLY A 85 10.79 -18.60 -1.45
C GLY A 85 10.06 -19.87 -1.01
N CYS A 86 8.90 -20.17 -1.59
CA CYS A 86 8.07 -21.31 -1.16
C CYS A 86 7.69 -22.31 -2.25
N GLY A 87 7.99 -22.01 -3.52
CA GLY A 87 7.71 -22.88 -4.66
C GLY A 87 6.25 -22.94 -5.13
N CYS A 88 5.31 -22.28 -4.44
CA CYS A 88 3.92 -22.22 -4.86
C CYS A 88 3.74 -21.39 -6.16
N THR A 89 2.62 -21.57 -6.85
CA THR A 89 2.24 -20.74 -8.00
C THR A 89 2.24 -19.26 -7.64
N PHE A 90 2.97 -18.46 -8.42
CA PHE A 90 3.18 -17.05 -8.11
C PHE A 90 2.08 -16.18 -8.71
N THR A 91 0.92 -16.18 -8.05
CA THR A 91 -0.17 -15.26 -8.35
C THR A 91 0.12 -13.86 -7.80
N LEU A 92 -0.64 -12.84 -8.22
CA LEU A 92 -0.54 -11.50 -7.64
C LEU A 92 -0.75 -11.55 -6.12
N THR A 93 -1.84 -12.15 -5.65
CA THR A 93 -2.12 -12.33 -4.21
C THR A 93 -0.96 -13.02 -3.50
N HIS A 94 -0.40 -14.09 -4.07
CA HIS A 94 0.76 -14.74 -3.48
C HIS A 94 1.99 -13.82 -3.40
N ALA A 95 2.23 -12.99 -4.42
CA ALA A 95 3.30 -11.98 -4.38
C ALA A 95 3.07 -10.91 -3.32
N LEU A 96 1.80 -10.57 -3.04
CA LEU A 96 1.45 -9.58 -2.06
C LEU A 96 1.46 -10.11 -0.62
N ASP A 97 1.18 -11.40 -0.41
CA ASP A 97 1.01 -12.01 0.93
C ASP A 97 2.14 -12.94 1.38
N CYS A 98 2.97 -13.45 0.46
CA CYS A 98 3.92 -14.50 0.81
C CYS A 98 5.05 -13.98 1.71
N ALA A 99 5.06 -14.45 2.96
CA ALA A 99 6.13 -14.17 3.93
C ALA A 99 7.48 -14.81 3.56
N LYS A 100 7.49 -15.83 2.70
CA LYS A 100 8.72 -16.55 2.29
C LYS A 100 9.37 -15.95 1.05
N GLY A 101 8.60 -15.26 0.20
CA GLY A 101 9.06 -14.73 -1.09
C GLY A 101 9.87 -13.44 -0.99
N GLY A 102 10.05 -12.88 0.21
CA GLY A 102 10.84 -11.68 0.47
C GLY A 102 10.17 -10.36 0.12
N LEU A 103 9.22 -10.33 -0.83
CA LEU A 103 8.58 -9.09 -1.28
C LEU A 103 7.81 -8.35 -0.17
N VAL A 104 7.16 -9.06 0.75
CA VAL A 104 6.49 -8.45 1.90
C VAL A 104 7.50 -7.78 2.82
N ILE A 105 8.58 -8.49 3.17
CA ILE A 105 9.65 -8.02 4.05
C ILE A 105 10.34 -6.80 3.44
N GLN A 106 10.63 -6.83 2.13
CA GLN A 106 11.26 -5.72 1.43
C GLN A 106 10.39 -4.45 1.52
N ARG A 107 9.10 -4.55 1.18
CA ARG A 107 8.16 -3.41 1.25
C ARG A 107 8.00 -2.89 2.68
N TYR A 108 7.94 -3.79 3.65
CA TYR A 108 7.89 -3.43 5.07
C TYR A 108 9.14 -2.66 5.49
N ASN A 109 10.33 -3.13 5.12
CA ASN A 109 11.60 -2.47 5.44
C ASN A 109 11.69 -1.09 4.78
N GLU A 110 11.33 -0.99 3.50
CA GLU A 110 11.29 0.28 2.77
C GLU A 110 10.34 1.27 3.44
N LEU A 111 9.12 0.85 3.79
CA LEU A 111 8.14 1.70 4.46
C LEU A 111 8.61 2.16 5.84
N ARG A 112 9.12 1.23 6.65
CA ARG A 112 9.70 1.52 7.97
C ARG A 112 10.84 2.54 7.85
N ASP A 113 11.72 2.36 6.88
CA ASP A 113 12.89 3.22 6.70
C ASP A 113 12.48 4.61 6.22
N VAL A 114 11.54 4.73 5.29
CA VAL A 114 10.96 6.03 4.86
C VAL A 114 10.29 6.77 6.01
N ILE A 115 9.48 6.08 6.82
CA ILE A 115 8.86 6.69 8.02
C ILE A 115 9.94 7.21 8.96
N GLY A 116 11.00 6.42 9.19
CA GLY A 116 12.14 6.81 10.01
C GLY A 116 12.87 8.04 9.46
N ASP A 117 13.15 8.08 8.17
CA ASP A 117 13.91 9.18 7.55
C ASP A 117 13.12 10.50 7.56
N VAL A 118 11.83 10.45 7.21
CA VAL A 118 10.94 11.62 7.30
C VAL A 118 10.84 12.11 8.76
N SER A 119 10.79 11.18 9.72
CA SER A 119 10.73 11.53 11.14
C SER A 119 12.01 12.18 11.63
N ARG A 120 13.19 11.73 11.18
CA ARG A 120 14.47 12.40 11.46
C ARG A 120 14.51 13.83 10.92
N MET A 121 13.96 14.04 9.72
CA MET A 121 13.86 15.37 9.14
C MET A 121 12.91 16.28 9.92
N ALA A 122 11.80 15.73 10.42
CA ALA A 122 10.78 16.49 11.14
C ALA A 122 11.15 16.79 12.61
N PHE A 123 11.70 15.81 13.32
CA PHE A 123 11.90 15.86 14.79
C PHE A 123 13.37 15.87 15.21
N GLY A 124 14.30 15.80 14.27
CA GLY A 124 15.75 15.81 14.51
C GLY A 124 16.40 14.43 14.32
N ALA A 125 17.70 14.43 14.02
CA ALA A 125 18.44 13.23 13.60
C ALA A 125 18.40 12.07 14.61
N ASP A 126 18.38 12.41 15.91
CA ASP A 126 18.41 11.44 17.02
C ASP A 126 17.01 11.04 17.52
N SER A 127 15.95 11.43 16.82
CA SER A 127 14.57 11.19 17.25
C SER A 127 14.06 9.77 16.97
N VAL A 128 14.78 8.96 16.18
CA VAL A 128 14.31 7.66 15.68
C VAL A 128 15.20 6.51 16.11
N TYR A 129 14.59 5.50 16.73
CA TYR A 129 15.21 4.25 17.14
C TYR A 129 14.53 3.08 16.42
N LYS A 130 15.30 2.16 15.84
CA LYS A 130 14.77 0.99 15.12
C LYS A 130 14.81 -0.26 15.99
N GLU A 131 13.86 -1.18 15.78
CA GLU A 131 13.86 -2.54 16.36
C GLU A 131 14.02 -2.54 17.89
N VAL A 132 13.28 -1.68 18.58
CA VAL A 132 13.42 -1.46 20.03
C VAL A 132 12.67 -2.53 20.81
N VAL A 133 13.32 -3.12 21.81
CA VAL A 133 12.68 -4.03 22.76
C VAL A 133 11.86 -3.22 23.76
N LEU A 134 10.54 -3.35 23.68
CA LEU A 134 9.60 -2.73 24.62
C LEU A 134 9.52 -3.50 25.93
N LYS A 135 9.68 -4.84 25.85
CA LYS A 135 9.64 -5.72 26.99
C LYS A 135 10.52 -6.94 26.76
N GLU A 136 11.44 -7.18 27.68
CA GLU A 136 12.29 -8.37 27.65
C GLU A 136 11.46 -9.64 27.92
N GLY A 137 11.82 -10.72 27.24
CA GLY A 137 11.31 -12.05 27.58
C GLY A 137 11.94 -12.54 28.88
N ASP A 138 11.15 -13.23 29.71
CA ASP A 138 11.61 -13.71 31.03
C ASP A 138 12.22 -15.13 31.00
N GLY A 139 12.30 -15.75 29.82
CA GLY A 139 12.76 -17.13 29.65
C GLY A 139 11.83 -18.18 30.28
N GLN A 140 10.69 -17.78 30.85
CA GLN A 140 9.69 -18.63 31.51
C GLN A 140 8.37 -18.69 30.73
N GLY A 141 8.45 -18.40 29.42
CA GLY A 141 7.32 -18.47 28.49
C GLY A 141 6.69 -17.11 28.15
N ARG A 142 7.18 -16.01 28.72
CA ARG A 142 6.75 -14.66 28.30
C ARG A 142 7.63 -14.18 27.16
N GLU A 143 7.01 -13.93 26.01
CA GLU A 143 7.71 -13.51 24.80
C GLU A 143 8.22 -12.06 24.91
N GLU A 144 9.34 -11.81 24.26
CA GLU A 144 9.89 -10.48 24.04
C GLU A 144 8.94 -9.68 23.15
N ALA A 145 8.60 -8.46 23.55
CA ALA A 145 7.84 -7.54 22.72
C ALA A 145 8.81 -6.54 22.08
N ARG A 146 8.87 -6.54 20.75
CA ARG A 146 9.69 -5.64 19.95
C ARG A 146 8.82 -4.79 19.04
N THR A 147 9.19 -3.54 18.87
CA THR A 147 8.53 -2.61 17.95
C THR A 147 9.48 -2.22 16.82
N ASP A 148 8.91 -1.89 15.67
CA ASP A 148 9.69 -1.58 14.46
C ASP A 148 10.43 -0.26 14.59
N LEU A 149 9.75 0.75 15.12
CA LEU A 149 10.27 2.10 15.31
C LEU A 149 9.80 2.66 16.65
N VAL A 150 10.69 3.41 17.30
CA VAL A 150 10.32 4.38 18.34
C VAL A 150 10.71 5.74 17.82
N ILE A 151 9.77 6.67 17.84
CA ILE A 151 9.98 8.05 17.40
C ILE A 151 9.66 8.98 18.56
N ARG A 152 10.60 9.86 18.87
CA ARG A 152 10.48 10.88 19.91
C ARG A 152 9.78 12.13 19.36
N ASP A 153 9.05 12.83 20.24
CA ASP A 153 8.45 14.15 19.99
C ASP A 153 7.24 14.16 19.03
N VAL A 154 6.72 12.99 18.61
CA VAL A 154 5.59 12.94 17.66
C VAL A 154 4.32 13.55 18.24
N TRP A 155 3.94 13.17 19.46
CA TRP A 155 2.72 13.66 20.13
C TRP A 155 3.00 14.70 21.20
N ASP A 156 3.95 14.41 22.07
CA ASP A 156 4.34 15.26 23.19
C ASP A 156 5.85 15.46 23.18
N ARG A 157 6.27 16.67 23.53
CA ARG A 157 7.69 17.00 23.67
C ARG A 157 8.36 16.06 24.68
N GLN A 158 9.51 15.54 24.29
CA GLN A 158 10.37 14.61 25.00
C GLN A 158 9.76 13.23 25.30
N ARG A 159 8.65 12.85 24.65
CA ARG A 159 8.05 11.51 24.78
C ARG A 159 8.29 10.64 23.56
N ASP A 160 8.43 9.35 23.83
CA ASP A 160 8.60 8.30 22.84
C ASP A 160 7.26 7.69 22.45
N VAL A 161 7.12 7.37 21.16
CA VAL A 161 5.96 6.68 20.60
C VAL A 161 6.45 5.50 19.79
N SER A 162 5.94 4.30 20.08
CA SER A 162 6.21 3.09 19.32
C SER A 162 5.30 2.98 18.10
N PHE A 163 5.87 2.62 16.96
CA PHE A 163 5.14 2.35 15.72
C PHE A 163 5.41 0.92 15.28
N ASP A 164 4.31 0.23 14.95
CA ASP A 164 4.31 -1.09 14.33
C ASP A 164 3.72 -0.94 12.92
N VAL A 165 4.44 -1.45 11.93
CA VAL A 165 4.16 -1.30 10.51
C VAL A 165 3.70 -2.64 9.97
N CYS A 166 2.59 -2.64 9.23
CA CYS A 166 2.16 -3.82 8.50
C CYS A 166 1.98 -3.52 7.01
N VAL A 167 2.32 -4.49 6.18
CA VAL A 167 2.06 -4.47 4.74
C VAL A 167 1.05 -5.57 4.47
N THR A 168 -0.08 -5.22 3.88
CA THR A 168 -1.20 -6.13 3.63
C THR A 168 -1.70 -6.04 2.19
N ASP A 169 -2.18 -7.16 1.63
CA ASP A 169 -2.92 -7.14 0.37
C ASP A 169 -4.32 -6.56 0.61
N ALA A 170 -4.53 -5.32 0.18
CA ALA A 170 -5.83 -4.64 0.30
C ALA A 170 -6.92 -5.30 -0.56
N ASP A 171 -6.56 -6.16 -1.51
CA ASP A 171 -7.48 -6.94 -2.33
C ASP A 171 -7.42 -8.44 -1.98
N ALA A 172 -6.94 -8.80 -0.78
CA ALA A 172 -6.90 -10.19 -0.32
C ALA A 172 -8.27 -10.87 -0.47
N PRO A 173 -8.32 -12.17 -0.85
CA PRO A 173 -9.58 -12.90 -0.99
C PRO A 173 -10.46 -12.88 0.26
N SER A 174 -9.87 -12.83 1.46
CA SER A 174 -10.59 -12.75 2.74
C SER A 174 -11.38 -11.45 2.94
N TYR A 175 -11.06 -10.39 2.18
CA TYR A 175 -11.81 -9.12 2.20
C TYR A 175 -12.90 -9.07 1.13
N ALA A 176 -13.01 -10.10 0.29
CA ALA A 176 -14.16 -10.23 -0.60
C ALA A 176 -15.38 -10.51 0.27
N VAL A 177 -16.23 -9.51 0.47
CA VAL A 177 -17.58 -9.74 0.96
C VAL A 177 -18.31 -10.56 -0.09
N ASP A 178 -18.79 -11.74 0.29
CA ASP A 178 -19.82 -12.40 -0.49
C ASP A 178 -21.00 -11.42 -0.60
N GLU A 179 -21.40 -11.07 -1.82
CA GLU A 179 -22.66 -10.34 -2.05
C GLU A 179 -23.89 -11.14 -1.57
N ALA A 180 -23.68 -12.36 -1.06
CA ALA A 180 -24.61 -13.15 -0.27
C ALA A 180 -24.04 -13.33 1.15
N GLY A 181 -24.34 -12.43 2.08
CA GLY A 181 -23.78 -12.42 3.44
C GLY A 181 -23.86 -13.75 4.19
N VAL A 182 -22.82 -14.59 4.04
CA VAL A 182 -22.59 -15.80 4.81
C VAL A 182 -21.11 -15.85 5.12
N VAL A 183 -20.79 -15.63 6.39
CA VAL A 183 -19.46 -15.86 6.96
C VAL A 183 -19.20 -17.37 6.92
N GLY A 184 -18.11 -17.79 6.29
CA GLY A 184 -17.54 -19.13 6.37
C GLY A 184 -16.16 -19.08 6.99
#